data_AF-A0A2C6MJF0-F1
#
_entry.id   AF-A0A2C6MJF0-F1
#
_cell.length_a   1.000
_cell.length_b   1.000
_cell.length_c   1.000
_cell.angle_alpha   90.00
_cell.angle_beta   90.00
_cell.angle_gamma   90.00
#
_symmetry.space_group_name_H-M   'P 1'
#
loop_
_entity.id
_entity.type
_entity.pdbx_description
1 polymer ?
#
loop_
_entity_poly.entity_id
_entity_poly.type
_entity_poly.pdbx_seq_one_letter_code
_entity_poly.pdbx_strand_id
1 'polypeptide(L)'
;MNNLVGDFFYSVNKDLINKNTRDTWHSHRKKTMETIFTTSSKIANHTKNIVILGSGSCNDIELEDLVSHFSEIVLIDIDLESTKEAMKSLEISKQRAITLLNWDITGLHAKFIPKLIKLVTKIKDGNQIKKIIEFIQNQIDRLYLPPFPENLSQRGFDITVSPCISSQLFMPIFIEFILNPLQNKYVHTSPKK
;
A
#
# COMPACT_ATOMS: atom_id res chain seq x y z
N MET A 1 6.25 -9.03 17.36
CA MET A 1 7.33 -8.53 16.47
C MET A 1 6.80 -7.24 15.89
N ASN A 2 7.46 -6.14 16.26
CA ASN A 2 6.91 -4.79 16.16
C ASN A 2 6.69 -4.35 14.72
N ASN A 3 5.73 -3.44 14.59
CA ASN A 3 5.07 -2.89 13.41
C ASN A 3 5.98 -2.15 12.40
N LEU A 4 7.28 -2.47 12.35
CA LEU A 4 8.33 -1.79 11.59
C LEU A 4 7.98 -1.54 10.11
N VAL A 5 7.26 -2.46 9.46
CA VAL A 5 6.83 -2.30 8.06
C VAL A 5 5.65 -1.31 7.95
N GLY A 6 4.65 -1.44 8.83
CA GLY A 6 3.54 -0.49 8.89
C GLY A 6 4.02 0.91 9.25
N ASP A 7 4.90 1.04 10.24
CA ASP A 7 5.50 2.30 10.67
C ASP A 7 6.33 2.95 9.55
N PHE A 8 7.04 2.14 8.76
CA PHE A 8 7.76 2.60 7.57
C PHE A 8 6.81 3.22 6.54
N PHE A 9 5.78 2.48 6.13
CA PHE A 9 4.82 2.97 5.14
C PHE A 9 4.06 4.19 5.65
N TYR A 10 3.71 4.21 6.94
CA TYR A 10 3.08 5.35 7.57
C TYR A 10 3.96 6.60 7.50
N SER A 11 5.27 6.47 7.75
CA SER A 11 6.21 7.61 7.65
C SER A 11 6.28 8.17 6.22
N VAL A 12 6.37 7.30 5.22
CA VAL A 12 6.40 7.68 3.79
C VAL A 12 5.10 8.36 3.39
N ASN A 13 3.97 7.75 3.77
CA ASN A 13 2.64 8.26 3.47
C ASN A 13 2.38 9.60 4.17
N LYS A 14 2.83 9.79 5.41
CA LYS A 14 2.74 11.05 6.14
C LYS A 14 3.50 12.18 5.43
N ASP A 15 4.70 11.90 4.94
CA ASP A 15 5.49 12.88 4.19
C ASP A 15 4.85 13.23 2.84
N LEU A 16 4.15 12.27 2.22
CA LEU A 16 3.34 12.51 1.03
C LEU A 16 2.08 13.32 1.36
N ILE A 17 1.36 13.01 2.43
CA ILE A 17 0.18 13.78 2.87
C ILE A 17 0.55 15.27 3.04
N ASN A 18 1.71 15.57 3.64
CA ASN A 18 2.16 16.93 3.88
C ASN A 18 2.53 17.73 2.61
N LYS A 19 2.65 17.09 1.43
CA LYS A 19 3.15 17.71 0.18
C LYS A 19 2.07 18.06 -0.85
N ASN A 20 0.82 18.27 -0.42
CA ASN A 20 -0.31 18.53 -1.32
C ASN A 20 -0.53 17.43 -2.37
N THR A 21 -0.22 16.19 -1.99
CA THR A 21 -0.26 15.02 -2.88
C THR A 21 -1.68 14.78 -3.39
N ARG A 22 -2.72 15.05 -2.60
CA ARG A 22 -4.10 14.89 -3.06
C ARG A 22 -4.44 15.75 -4.28
N ASP A 23 -3.88 16.96 -4.39
CA ASP A 23 -4.06 17.83 -5.57
C ASP A 23 -3.29 17.29 -6.78
N THR A 24 -2.05 16.85 -6.55
CA THR A 24 -1.21 16.26 -7.61
C THR A 24 -1.87 15.03 -8.25
N TRP A 25 -2.57 14.23 -7.45
CA TRP A 25 -3.24 13.00 -7.89
C TRP A 25 -4.69 13.21 -8.35
N HIS A 26 -5.16 14.45 -8.47
CA HIS A 26 -6.56 14.76 -8.81
C HIS A 26 -7.05 14.06 -10.09
N SER A 27 -6.27 14.13 -11.17
CA SER A 27 -6.65 13.51 -12.46
C SER A 27 -6.72 11.99 -12.37
N HIS A 28 -5.80 11.36 -11.63
CA HIS A 28 -5.81 9.92 -11.40
C HIS A 28 -7.04 9.53 -10.58
N ARG A 29 -7.27 10.21 -9.44
CA ARG A 29 -8.43 9.97 -8.58
C ARG A 29 -9.75 10.10 -9.32
N LYS A 30 -9.93 11.17 -10.12
CA LYS A 30 -11.13 11.36 -10.93
C LYS A 30 -11.38 10.16 -11.85
N LYS A 31 -10.36 9.72 -12.58
CA LYS A 31 -10.46 8.57 -13.50
C LYS A 31 -10.72 7.26 -12.76
N THR A 32 -10.11 7.08 -11.60
CA THR A 32 -10.36 5.93 -10.72
C THR A 32 -11.83 5.90 -10.29
N MET A 33 -12.36 7.01 -9.78
CA MET A 33 -13.77 7.11 -9.37
C MET A 33 -14.75 6.90 -10.53
N GLU A 34 -14.49 7.51 -11.70
CA GLU A 34 -15.29 7.30 -12.91
C GLU A 34 -15.32 5.82 -13.33
N THR A 35 -14.18 5.14 -13.25
CA THR A 35 -14.06 3.71 -13.58
C THR A 35 -14.85 2.85 -12.60
N ILE A 36 -14.75 3.15 -11.29
CA ILE A 36 -15.49 2.45 -10.24
C ILE A 36 -17.00 2.58 -10.48
N PHE A 37 -17.51 3.80 -10.65
CA PHE A 37 -18.95 4.02 -10.79
C PHE A 37 -19.51 3.52 -12.12
N THR A 38 -18.75 3.66 -13.22
CA THR A 38 -19.13 3.09 -14.52
C THR A 38 -19.16 1.56 -14.49
N THR A 39 -18.28 0.94 -13.71
CA THR A 39 -18.28 -0.52 -13.54
C THR A 39 -19.44 -0.95 -12.67
N SER A 40 -19.66 -0.25 -11.55
CA SER A 40 -20.77 -0.48 -10.62
C SER A 40 -22.13 -0.43 -11.31
N SER A 41 -22.35 0.54 -12.19
CA SER A 41 -23.64 0.71 -12.89
C SER A 41 -23.97 -0.42 -13.88
N LYS A 42 -22.98 -1.23 -14.27
CA LYS A 42 -23.16 -2.36 -15.20
C LYS A 42 -23.47 -3.69 -14.51
N ILE A 43 -23.34 -3.75 -13.18
CA ILE A 43 -23.59 -4.97 -12.42
C ILE A 43 -25.10 -5.03 -12.13
N ALA A 44 -25.74 -6.12 -12.57
CA ALA A 44 -27.17 -6.34 -12.39
C ALA A 44 -27.48 -6.70 -10.93
N ASN A 45 -28.57 -6.14 -10.39
CA ASN A 45 -28.88 -6.00 -8.96
C ASN A 45 -27.98 -4.97 -8.29
N HIS A 46 -28.56 -4.18 -7.39
CA HIS A 46 -27.89 -3.16 -6.58
C HIS A 46 -26.81 -3.77 -5.68
N THR A 47 -25.69 -4.16 -6.27
CA THR A 47 -24.52 -4.71 -5.62
C THR A 47 -23.82 -3.63 -4.83
N LYS A 48 -23.39 -4.04 -3.64
CA LYS A 48 -23.40 -3.24 -2.42
C LYS A 48 -22.05 -3.27 -1.72
N ASN A 49 -21.10 -4.04 -2.25
CA ASN A 49 -19.88 -4.39 -1.55
C ASN A 49 -18.68 -4.18 -2.47
N ILE A 50 -17.73 -3.37 -2.01
CA ILE A 50 -16.48 -3.08 -2.73
C ILE A 50 -15.28 -3.38 -1.85
N VAL A 51 -14.22 -3.94 -2.45
CA VAL A 51 -12.91 -4.06 -1.80
C VAL A 51 -11.88 -3.22 -2.55
N ILE A 52 -11.11 -2.44 -1.79
CA ILE A 52 -9.99 -1.64 -2.28
C ILE A 52 -8.69 -2.26 -1.75
N LEU A 53 -7.82 -2.65 -2.67
CA LEU A 53 -6.50 -3.23 -2.40
C LEU A 53 -5.43 -2.13 -2.47
N GLY A 54 -4.68 -1.96 -1.39
CA GLY A 54 -3.69 -0.88 -1.27
C GLY A 54 -4.36 0.48 -1.02
N SER A 55 -5.21 0.58 -0.01
CA SER A 55 -5.96 1.82 0.27
C SER A 55 -5.10 3.00 0.72
N GLY A 56 -3.91 2.75 1.28
CA GLY A 56 -2.95 3.76 1.74
C GLY A 56 -3.61 4.93 2.47
N SER A 57 -3.25 6.16 2.11
CA SER A 57 -3.89 7.40 2.60
C SER A 57 -5.16 7.79 1.80
N CYS A 58 -5.68 6.91 0.94
CA CYS A 58 -6.87 7.15 0.12
C CYS A 58 -6.79 8.40 -0.78
N ASN A 59 -5.59 8.72 -1.29
CA ASN A 59 -5.39 9.85 -2.20
C ASN A 59 -5.94 9.61 -3.61
N ASP A 60 -6.11 8.34 -3.98
CA ASP A 60 -6.56 7.90 -5.30
C ASP A 60 -8.08 7.66 -5.37
N ILE A 61 -8.78 7.83 -4.25
CA ILE A 61 -10.23 7.60 -4.13
C ILE A 61 -10.91 8.73 -3.34
N GLU A 62 -12.21 8.89 -3.57
CA GLU A 62 -13.08 9.77 -2.79
C GLU A 62 -13.92 8.92 -1.84
N LEU A 63 -13.47 8.81 -0.57
CA LEU A 63 -14.12 7.96 0.42
C LEU A 63 -15.59 8.34 0.64
N GLU A 64 -15.90 9.63 0.62
CA GLU A 64 -17.25 10.17 0.83
C GLU A 64 -18.23 9.72 -0.26
N ASP A 65 -17.76 9.67 -1.51
CA ASP A 65 -18.56 9.19 -2.63
C ASP A 65 -18.74 7.67 -2.56
N LEU A 66 -17.70 6.93 -2.16
CA LEU A 66 -17.77 5.48 -1.99
C LEU A 66 -18.80 5.08 -0.91
N VAL A 67 -18.74 5.67 0.28
CA VAL A 67 -19.68 5.36 1.39
C VAL A 67 -21.12 5.76 1.08
N SER A 68 -21.32 6.68 0.13
CA SER A 68 -22.66 7.08 -0.33
C SER A 68 -23.22 6.13 -1.39
N HIS A 69 -22.35 5.38 -2.09
CA HIS A 69 -22.73 4.51 -3.20
C HIS A 69 -22.73 3.02 -2.85
N PHE A 70 -21.86 2.59 -1.92
CA PHE A 70 -21.71 1.21 -1.48
C PHE A 70 -22.14 1.06 -0.02
N SER A 71 -22.79 -0.05 0.34
CA SER A 71 -23.22 -0.32 1.72
C SER A 71 -22.15 -1.02 2.56
N GLU A 72 -21.21 -1.70 1.93
CA GLU A 72 -20.05 -2.31 2.58
C GLU A 72 -18.79 -1.98 1.77
N ILE A 73 -17.78 -1.47 2.46
CA ILE A 73 -16.50 -1.13 1.87
C ILE A 73 -15.42 -1.82 2.68
N VAL A 74 -14.54 -2.56 2.03
CA VAL A 74 -13.37 -3.16 2.67
C VAL A 74 -12.13 -2.44 2.14
N LEU A 75 -11.39 -1.79 3.03
CA LEU A 75 -10.12 -1.16 2.70
C LEU A 75 -8.98 -2.04 3.23
N ILE A 76 -8.12 -2.47 2.32
CA ILE A 76 -7.02 -3.38 2.60
C ILE A 76 -5.70 -2.64 2.38
N ASP A 77 -4.88 -2.57 3.43
CA ASP A 77 -3.52 -2.07 3.30
C ASP A 77 -2.59 -2.68 4.36
N ILE A 78 -1.29 -2.71 4.07
CA ILE A 78 -0.25 -3.07 5.04
C ILE A 78 -0.03 -1.93 6.04
N ASP A 79 -0.38 -0.69 5.68
CA ASP A 79 -0.39 0.53 6.50
C ASP A 79 -1.83 0.97 6.79
N LEU A 80 -2.42 0.37 7.82
CA LEU A 80 -3.76 0.78 8.26
C LEU A 80 -3.78 2.15 8.94
N GLU A 81 -2.68 2.65 9.47
CA GLU A 81 -2.68 3.93 10.18
C GLU A 81 -2.92 5.09 9.20
N SER A 82 -2.32 5.03 8.01
CA SER A 82 -2.62 6.00 6.95
C SER A 82 -4.08 5.94 6.50
N THR A 83 -4.65 4.74 6.39
CA THR A 83 -6.06 4.57 6.01
C THR A 83 -6.98 5.11 7.10
N LYS A 84 -6.70 4.83 8.37
CA LYS A 84 -7.46 5.38 9.51
C LYS A 84 -7.39 6.90 9.55
N GLU A 85 -6.22 7.49 9.28
CA GLU A 85 -6.08 8.94 9.21
C GLU A 85 -6.97 9.54 8.12
N ALA A 86 -6.98 8.93 6.92
CA ALA A 86 -7.85 9.36 5.83
C ALA A 86 -9.35 9.25 6.17
N MET A 87 -9.75 8.26 6.96
CA MET A 87 -11.14 8.10 7.41
C MET A 87 -11.60 9.15 8.41
N LYS A 88 -10.69 9.84 9.12
CA LYS A 88 -11.07 10.86 10.11
C LYS A 88 -11.85 12.03 9.52
N SER A 89 -11.74 12.26 8.21
CA SER A 89 -12.54 13.28 7.52
C SER A 89 -14.00 12.88 7.29
N LEU A 90 -14.34 11.59 7.46
CA LEU A 90 -15.70 11.09 7.33
C LEU A 90 -16.47 11.24 8.64
N GLU A 91 -17.78 11.44 8.53
CA GLU A 91 -18.69 11.33 9.68
C GLU A 91 -18.63 9.92 10.31
N ILE A 92 -18.76 9.84 11.63
CA ILE A 92 -18.69 8.58 12.39
C ILE A 92 -19.71 7.54 11.89
N SER A 93 -20.89 7.99 11.45
CA SER A 93 -21.93 7.13 10.86
C SER A 93 -21.43 6.43 9.59
N LYS A 94 -20.74 7.17 8.70
CA LYS A 94 -20.20 6.68 7.43
C LYS A 94 -19.01 5.75 7.62
N GLN A 95 -18.19 6.00 8.65
CA GLN A 95 -17.08 5.11 8.99
C GLN A 95 -17.54 3.67 9.30
N ARG A 96 -18.78 3.46 9.76
CA ARG A 96 -19.32 2.12 10.08
C ARG A 96 -19.55 1.24 8.85
N ALA A 97 -19.68 1.83 7.66
CA ALA A 97 -19.78 1.08 6.41
C ALA A 97 -18.40 0.55 5.95
N ILE A 98 -17.31 0.99 6.59
CA ILE A 98 -15.94 0.65 6.21
C ILE A 98 -15.36 -0.37 7.19
N THR A 99 -14.93 -1.51 6.65
CA THR A 99 -14.09 -2.49 7.33
C THR A 99 -12.63 -2.29 6.92
N LEU A 100 -11.74 -2.19 7.91
CA LEU A 100 -10.31 -2.11 7.69
C LEU A 100 -9.67 -3.49 7.85
N LEU A 101 -8.78 -3.85 6.92
CA LEU A 101 -8.00 -5.08 7.00
C LEU A 101 -6.51 -4.78 6.81
N ASN A 102 -5.71 -5.18 7.80
CA ASN A 102 -4.27 -5.17 7.67
C ASN A 102 -3.80 -6.42 6.94
N TRP A 103 -3.29 -6.26 5.72
CA TRP A 103 -2.85 -7.41 4.93
C TRP A 103 -1.71 -7.05 3.98
N ASP A 104 -0.65 -7.86 4.03
CA ASP A 104 0.42 -7.84 3.02
C ASP A 104 -0.07 -8.62 1.79
N ILE A 105 -0.64 -7.89 0.82
CA ILE A 105 -1.19 -8.45 -0.42
C ILE A 105 -0.12 -9.22 -1.21
N THR A 106 1.14 -8.83 -1.07
CA THR A 106 2.27 -9.40 -1.82
C THR A 106 2.90 -10.61 -1.14
N GLY A 107 2.74 -10.75 0.18
CA GLY A 107 3.46 -11.73 1.00
C GLY A 107 4.97 -11.48 1.13
N LEU A 108 5.50 -10.40 0.54
CA LEU A 108 6.93 -10.14 0.45
C LEU A 108 7.50 -9.54 1.74
N HIS A 109 6.71 -8.81 2.52
CA HIS A 109 7.22 -7.96 3.59
C HIS A 109 7.66 -8.74 4.82
N ALA A 110 6.99 -9.86 5.11
CA ALA A 110 7.30 -10.64 6.31
C ALA A 110 8.69 -11.31 6.26
N LYS A 111 9.15 -11.74 5.07
CA LYS A 111 10.37 -12.57 4.95
C LYS A 111 11.28 -12.17 3.79
N PHE A 112 10.72 -11.85 2.63
CA PHE A 112 11.52 -11.59 1.42
C PHE A 112 12.25 -10.25 1.51
N ILE A 113 11.53 -9.15 1.77
CA ILE A 113 12.09 -7.80 1.81
C ILE A 113 13.20 -7.65 2.88
N PRO A 114 13.03 -8.06 4.15
CA PRO A 114 14.10 -7.94 5.14
C PRO A 114 15.36 -8.73 4.77
N LYS A 115 15.18 -9.90 4.16
CA LYS A 115 16.31 -10.74 3.71
C LYS A 115 17.01 -10.14 2.50
N LEU A 116 16.26 -9.58 1.55
CA LEU A 116 16.80 -8.87 0.40
C LEU A 116 17.65 -7.68 0.87
N ILE A 117 17.12 -6.83 1.76
CA ILE A 117 17.84 -5.70 2.35
C ILE A 117 19.14 -6.16 3.00
N LYS A 118 19.10 -7.23 3.81
CA LYS A 118 20.31 -7.80 4.45
C LYS A 118 21.35 -8.32 3.47
N LEU A 119 20.95 -8.84 2.30
CA LEU A 119 21.89 -9.31 1.29
C LEU A 119 22.51 -8.13 0.53
N VAL A 120 21.69 -7.16 0.15
CA VAL A 120 22.14 -5.99 -0.63
C VAL A 120 23.04 -5.08 0.20
N THR A 121 22.75 -4.86 1.48
CA THR A 121 23.61 -4.09 2.40
C THR A 121 25.00 -4.70 2.62
N LYS A 122 25.23 -5.95 2.18
CA LYS A 122 26.51 -6.65 2.28
C LYS A 122 27.28 -6.72 0.97
N ILE A 123 26.80 -6.08 -0.09
CA ILE A 123 27.50 -6.05 -1.37
C ILE A 123 28.83 -5.32 -1.18
N LYS A 124 29.92 -5.99 -1.59
CA LYS A 124 31.27 -5.41 -1.64
C LYS A 124 31.92 -5.64 -3.00
N ASP A 125 31.47 -6.66 -3.73
CA ASP A 125 31.97 -7.11 -5.01
C ASP A 125 30.86 -7.83 -5.83
N GLY A 126 31.20 -8.24 -7.05
CA GLY A 126 30.27 -8.90 -7.97
C GLY A 126 29.77 -10.28 -7.52
N ASN A 127 30.49 -10.99 -6.64
CA ASN A 127 30.04 -12.30 -6.15
C ASN A 127 28.82 -12.17 -5.22
N GLN A 128 28.70 -11.08 -4.44
CA GLN A 128 27.49 -10.88 -3.65
C GLN A 128 26.29 -10.49 -4.51
N ILE A 129 26.50 -9.79 -5.64
CA ILE A 129 25.44 -9.53 -6.62
C ILE A 129 24.87 -10.85 -7.16
N LYS A 130 25.75 -11.80 -7.51
CA LYS A 130 25.32 -13.14 -7.96
C LYS A 130 24.47 -13.85 -6.90
N LYS A 131 24.87 -13.81 -5.63
CA LYS A 131 24.09 -14.38 -4.51
C LYS A 131 22.72 -13.73 -4.33
N ILE A 132 22.58 -12.44 -4.62
CA ILE A 132 21.29 -11.73 -4.58
C ILE A 132 20.40 -12.20 -5.73
N ILE A 133 20.94 -12.31 -6.94
CA ILE A 133 20.21 -12.82 -8.10
C ILE A 133 19.74 -14.26 -7.82
N GLU A 134 20.63 -15.12 -7.34
CA GLU A 134 20.30 -16.50 -6.96
C GLU A 134 19.23 -16.53 -5.84
N PHE A 135 19.31 -15.65 -4.86
CA PHE A 135 18.28 -15.53 -3.83
C PHE A 135 16.93 -15.15 -4.43
N ILE A 136 16.87 -14.12 -5.27
CA ILE A 136 15.63 -13.65 -5.91
C ILE A 136 15.03 -14.78 -6.75
N GLN A 137 15.83 -15.43 -7.61
CA GLN A 137 15.39 -16.56 -8.44
C GLN A 137 14.82 -17.70 -7.59
N ASN A 138 15.53 -18.11 -6.54
CA ASN A 138 15.07 -19.17 -5.63
C ASN A 138 13.81 -18.81 -4.82
N GLN A 139 13.50 -17.52 -4.67
CA GLN A 139 12.28 -17.07 -3.99
C GLN A 139 11.11 -16.87 -4.96
N ILE A 140 11.37 -16.55 -6.23
CA ILE A 140 10.31 -16.42 -7.24
C ILE A 140 9.52 -17.73 -7.34
N ASP A 141 10.20 -18.86 -7.43
CA ASP A 141 9.55 -20.18 -7.51
C ASP A 141 8.85 -20.61 -6.21
N ARG A 142 9.08 -19.88 -5.11
CA ARG A 142 8.55 -20.15 -3.77
C ARG A 142 7.67 -19.02 -3.26
N LEU A 143 7.26 -18.12 -4.15
CA LEU A 143 6.34 -17.04 -3.83
C LEU A 143 5.02 -17.65 -3.37
N TYR A 144 4.84 -17.66 -2.06
CA TYR A 144 3.60 -18.01 -1.43
C TYR A 144 2.81 -16.71 -1.27
N LEU A 145 1.77 -16.54 -2.09
CA LEU A 145 0.77 -15.53 -1.82
C LEU A 145 0.06 -15.94 -0.53
N PRO A 146 0.01 -15.06 0.49
CA PRO A 146 -0.73 -15.35 1.69
C PRO A 146 -2.19 -15.65 1.31
N PRO A 147 -2.86 -16.55 2.03
CA PRO A 147 -4.26 -16.80 1.76
C PRO A 147 -5.04 -15.52 2.06
N PHE A 148 -6.01 -15.20 1.20
CA PHE A 148 -6.93 -14.11 1.48
C PHE A 148 -7.71 -14.44 2.76
N PRO A 149 -7.95 -13.49 3.67
CA PRO A 149 -8.59 -13.79 4.95
C PRO A 149 -9.93 -14.51 4.76
N GLU A 150 -10.09 -15.64 5.45
CA GLU A 150 -11.25 -16.53 5.25
C GLU A 150 -12.58 -15.79 5.42
N ASN A 151 -12.65 -14.90 6.42
CA ASN A 151 -13.81 -14.07 6.74
C ASN A 151 -14.24 -13.12 5.61
N LEU A 152 -13.35 -12.79 4.67
CA LEU A 152 -13.65 -11.99 3.49
C LEU A 152 -13.77 -12.84 2.23
N SER A 153 -13.01 -13.93 2.13
CA SER A 153 -13.04 -14.86 0.99
C SER A 153 -14.41 -15.51 0.79
N GLN A 154 -15.14 -15.77 1.88
CA GLN A 154 -16.46 -16.41 1.84
C GLN A 154 -17.59 -15.43 1.52
N ARG A 155 -17.35 -14.12 1.68
CA ARG A 155 -18.38 -13.07 1.49
C ARG A 155 -18.59 -12.71 0.02
N GLY A 156 -17.53 -12.78 -0.79
CA GLY A 156 -17.53 -12.29 -2.17
C GLY A 156 -17.60 -10.75 -2.23
N PHE A 157 -16.99 -10.17 -3.26
CA PHE A 157 -17.09 -8.74 -3.56
C PHE A 157 -17.60 -8.54 -4.97
N ASP A 158 -18.47 -7.55 -5.13
CA ASP A 158 -19.04 -7.22 -6.43
C ASP A 158 -18.02 -6.46 -7.28
N ILE A 159 -17.19 -5.64 -6.61
CA ILE A 159 -16.12 -4.87 -7.22
C ILE A 159 -14.84 -5.04 -6.39
N THR A 160 -13.75 -5.38 -7.08
CA THR A 160 -12.39 -5.32 -6.55
C THR A 160 -11.62 -4.23 -7.28
N VAL A 161 -11.03 -3.30 -6.54
CA VAL A 161 -10.23 -2.20 -7.09
C VAL A 161 -8.82 -2.27 -6.54
N SER A 162 -7.83 -2.10 -7.41
CA SER A 162 -6.42 -1.94 -7.05
C SER A 162 -5.89 -0.68 -7.73
N PRO A 163 -6.05 0.52 -7.13
CA PRO A 163 -5.66 1.77 -7.75
C PRO A 163 -4.13 1.89 -7.88
N CYS A 164 -3.37 1.43 -6.87
CA CYS A 164 -1.92 1.32 -6.93
C CYS A 164 -1.34 0.55 -5.73
N ILE A 165 -0.66 -0.59 -5.95
CA ILE A 165 0.07 -1.35 -4.90
C ILE A 165 1.61 -1.23 -5.09
N SER A 166 2.04 -0.34 -5.99
CA SER A 166 3.46 -0.23 -6.38
C SER A 166 4.39 0.10 -5.20
N SER A 167 3.87 0.79 -4.18
CA SER A 167 4.60 1.10 -2.95
C SER A 167 5.03 -0.15 -2.20
N GLN A 168 4.19 -1.19 -2.15
CA GLN A 168 4.51 -2.45 -1.48
C GLN A 168 5.59 -3.24 -2.23
N LEU A 169 5.78 -3.01 -3.53
CA LEU A 169 6.77 -3.73 -4.34
C LEU A 169 8.12 -2.99 -4.40
N PHE A 170 8.10 -1.66 -4.58
CA PHE A 170 9.28 -0.90 -4.97
C PHE A 170 9.85 -0.02 -3.85
N MET A 171 9.01 0.54 -2.98
CA MET A 171 9.48 1.57 -2.03
C MET A 171 10.47 1.07 -0.98
N PRO A 172 10.38 -0.15 -0.42
CA PRO A 172 11.41 -0.64 0.50
C PRO A 172 12.79 -0.73 -0.15
N ILE A 173 12.84 -1.15 -1.42
CA ILE A 173 14.07 -1.23 -2.21
C ILE A 173 14.58 0.18 -2.50
N PHE A 174 13.72 1.06 -3.00
CA PHE A 174 14.10 2.43 -3.34
C PHE A 174 14.63 3.21 -2.13
N ILE A 175 13.97 3.13 -0.98
CA ILE A 175 14.37 3.89 0.20
C ILE A 175 15.69 3.38 0.76
N GLU A 176 15.86 2.07 0.92
CA GLU A 176 17.08 1.51 1.47
C GLU A 176 18.30 1.73 0.57
N PHE A 177 18.13 1.72 -0.75
CA PHE A 177 19.27 1.77 -1.67
C PHE A 177 19.52 3.13 -2.29
N ILE A 178 18.52 4.00 -2.37
CA ILE A 178 18.66 5.32 -2.99
C ILE A 178 18.55 6.40 -1.91
N LEU A 179 17.50 6.43 -1.11
CA LEU A 179 17.31 7.54 -0.17
C LEU A 179 18.23 7.49 1.05
N ASN A 180 18.34 6.35 1.74
CA ASN A 180 19.15 6.24 2.96
C ASN A 180 20.64 6.57 2.71
N PRO A 181 21.29 6.07 1.64
CA PRO A 181 22.67 6.44 1.33
C PRO A 181 22.83 7.92 0.99
N LEU A 182 21.88 8.52 0.29
CA LEU A 182 21.90 9.96 -0.04
C LEU A 182 21.75 10.80 1.23
N GLN A 183 20.80 10.49 2.11
CA GLN A 183 20.63 11.21 3.37
C GLN A 183 21.88 11.14 4.24
N ASN A 184 22.49 9.96 4.40
CA ASN A 184 23.74 9.82 5.15
C ASN A 184 24.90 10.61 4.53
N LYS A 185 24.94 10.74 3.20
CA LYS A 185 25.97 11.51 2.49
C LYS A 185 25.81 13.02 2.65
N TYR A 186 24.58 13.53 2.79
CA TYR A 186 24.30 14.98 2.83
C TYR A 186 23.99 15.53 4.24
N VAL A 187 23.59 14.71 5.21
CA VAL A 187 23.36 15.14 6.60
C VAL A 187 24.69 15.40 7.35
N HIS A 188 25.80 14.78 6.92
CA HIS A 188 27.13 15.06 7.48
C HIS A 188 27.85 16.27 6.86
N THR A 189 27.21 17.00 5.94
CA THR A 189 27.78 18.20 5.31
C THR A 189 27.22 19.53 5.82
N SER A 190 26.36 19.53 6.85
CA SER A 190 26.01 20.79 7.52
C SER A 190 27.25 21.33 8.24
N PRO A 191 27.76 22.52 7.88
CA PRO A 191 28.88 23.11 8.61
C PRO A 191 28.42 23.35 10.04
N LYS A 192 29.21 22.84 11.00
CA LYS A 192 29.06 23.23 12.41
C LYS A 192 29.17 24.75 12.46
N LYS A 193 28.08 25.41 12.86
CA LYS A 193 28.11 26.83 13.23
C LYS A 193 28.96 27.00 14.48
#